data_AF-A0A512ABN2-F1
#
_entry.id   AF-A0A512ABN2-F1
#
_cell.length_a   1.000
_cell.length_b   1.000
_cell.length_c   1.000
_cell.angle_alpha   90.00
_cell.angle_beta   90.00
_cell.angle_gamma   90.00
#
_symmetry.space_group_name_H-M   'P 1'
#
loop_
_entity.id
_entity.type
_entity.pdbx_description
1 polymer ?
#
loop_
_entity_poly.entity_id
_entity_poly.type
_entity_poly.pdbx_seq_one_letter_code
_entity_poly.pdbx_strand_id
1 'polypeptide(L)' 'MARVEHDMTQGDLADAIGVTRQTIGLIEAGKYNPSLSLCLAICKCLNKTLDQLFWEE' A
#
# COMPACT_ATOMS: atom_id res chain seq x y z
N MET A 1 -4.41 -9.06 -4.16
CA MET A 1 -3.94 -7.67 -3.93
C MET A 1 -4.74 -7.12 -2.76
N ALA A 2 -4.10 -6.81 -1.63
CA ALA A 2 -4.79 -6.48 -0.39
C ALA A 2 -5.82 -5.34 -0.51
N ARG A 3 -5.54 -4.26 -1.27
CA ARG A 3 -6.53 -3.18 -1.47
C ARG A 3 -7.81 -3.60 -2.19
N VAL A 4 -7.75 -4.63 -3.04
CA VAL A 4 -8.93 -5.14 -3.76
C VAL A 4 -9.85 -5.89 -2.81
N GLU A 5 -9.32 -6.49 -1.74
CA GLU A 5 -10.14 -7.11 -0.67
C GLU A 5 -10.94 -6.06 0.13
N HIS A 6 -10.59 -4.78 -0.01
CA HIS A 6 -11.26 -3.64 0.61
C HIS A 6 -12.06 -2.80 -0.41
N ASP A 7 -12.27 -3.29 -1.63
CA ASP A 7 -12.91 -2.55 -2.74
C ASP A 7 -12.24 -1.20 -3.06
N MET A 8 -10.95 -1.05 -2.75
CA MET A 8 -10.19 0.18 -2.95
C MET A 8 -9.43 0.18 -4.28
N THR A 9 -9.56 1.28 -5.03
CA THR A 9 -8.66 1.60 -6.13
C THR A 9 -7.30 2.07 -5.62
N GLN A 10 -6.31 2.22 -6.53
CA GLN A 10 -5.03 2.85 -6.18
C GLN A 10 -5.21 4.31 -5.74
N GLY A 11 -6.23 4.99 -6.27
CA GLY A 11 -6.57 6.37 -5.88
C GLY A 11 -7.09 6.41 -4.46
N ASP A 12 -8.03 5.53 -4.13
CA ASP A 12 -8.62 5.48 -2.78
C ASP A 12 -7.55 5.18 -1.71
N LEU A 13 -6.63 4.26 -1.98
CA LEU A 13 -5.52 3.97 -1.06
C LEU A 13 -4.57 5.16 -0.94
N ALA A 14 -4.28 5.83 -2.05
CA ALA A 14 -3.42 7.01 -2.08
C ALA A 14 -4.02 8.15 -1.24
N ASP A 15 -5.30 8.43 -1.43
CA ASP A 15 -6.04 9.46 -0.71
C ASP A 15 -6.12 9.14 0.79
N ALA A 16 -6.35 7.87 1.14
CA ALA A 16 -6.43 7.41 2.53
C ALA A 16 -5.12 7.58 3.32
N ILE A 17 -3.96 7.51 2.65
CA ILE A 17 -2.64 7.60 3.31
C ILE A 17 -1.85 8.85 2.94
N GLY A 18 -2.46 9.79 2.19
CA GLY A 18 -1.87 11.08 1.87
C GLY A 18 -0.71 11.02 0.88
N VAL A 19 -0.76 10.12 -0.10
CA VAL A 19 0.24 10.03 -1.19
C VAL A 19 -0.45 10.16 -2.55
N THR A 20 0.33 10.12 -3.64
CA THR A 20 -0.25 10.13 -4.98
C THR A 20 -0.64 8.73 -5.43
N ARG A 21 -1.65 8.62 -6.31
CA ARG A 21 -1.97 7.36 -7.01
C ARG A 21 -0.74 6.75 -7.69
N GLN A 22 0.14 7.59 -8.25
CA GLN A 22 1.38 7.15 -8.88
C GLN A 22 2.33 6.48 -7.88
N THR A 23 2.45 7.03 -6.66
CA THR A 23 3.24 6.43 -5.58
C THR A 23 2.75 5.00 -5.28
N ILE A 24 1.44 4.81 -5.12
CA ILE A 24 0.85 3.47 -4.92
C ILE A 24 1.16 2.55 -6.11
N GLY A 25 0.99 3.04 -7.33
CA GLY A 25 1.29 2.26 -8.53
C GLY A 25 2.75 1.82 -8.64
N LEU A 26 3.71 2.65 -8.22
CA LEU A 26 5.13 2.29 -8.19
C LEU A 26 5.44 1.26 -7.10
N ILE A 27 4.80 1.36 -5.94
CA ILE A 27 4.93 0.37 -4.85
C ILE A 27 4.41 -0.98 -5.32
N GLU A 28 3.19 -1.03 -5.87
CA GLU A 28 2.57 -2.28 -6.34
C GLU A 28 3.35 -2.92 -7.51
N ALA A 29 4.05 -2.10 -8.31
CA ALA A 29 4.93 -2.58 -9.37
C ALA A 29 6.34 -2.98 -8.89
N GLY A 30 6.64 -2.86 -7.59
CA GLY A 30 7.98 -3.12 -7.04
C GLY A 30 9.05 -2.12 -7.49
N LYS A 31 8.65 -0.98 -8.07
CA LYS A 31 9.55 0.05 -8.64
C LYS A 31 9.90 1.16 -7.67
N TYR A 32 9.32 1.13 -6.47
CA TYR A 32 9.60 2.09 -5.42
C TYR A 32 9.68 1.36 -4.09
N ASN A 33 10.74 1.64 -3.34
CA ASN A 33 10.91 1.14 -1.98
C ASN A 33 10.32 2.18 -0.99
N PRO A 34 9.13 1.93 -0.43
CA PRO A 34 8.50 2.85 0.51
C PRO A 34 9.28 2.97 1.83
N SER A 35 9.14 4.11 2.51
CA SER A 35 9.62 4.25 3.88
C SER A 35 8.82 3.36 4.83
N LEU A 36 9.41 2.99 5.97
CA LEU A 36 8.71 2.21 7.00
C LEU A 36 7.40 2.88 7.44
N SER A 37 7.40 4.22 7.56
CA SER A 37 6.19 4.98 7.87
C SER A 37 5.07 4.78 6.84
N LEU A 38 5.42 4.72 5.55
CA LEU A 38 4.46 4.50 4.47
C LEU A 38 3.97 3.05 4.46
N CYS A 39 4.86 2.07 4.69
CA CYS A 39 4.46 0.67 4.86
C CYS A 39 3.44 0.52 6.00
N LEU A 40 3.71 1.14 7.16
CA LEU A 40 2.82 1.11 8.32
C LEU A 40 1.48 1.80 8.04
N ALA A 41 1.46 2.89 7.26
CA ALA A 41 0.22 3.55 6.85
C ALA A 41 -0.64 2.64 5.96
N ILE A 42 -0.01 1.97 4.99
CA ILE A 42 -0.68 0.98 4.11
C ILE A 42 -1.22 -0.18 4.94
N CYS A 43 -0.41 -0.74 5.85
CA CYS A 43 -0.80 -1.83 6.75
C CYS A 43 -2.05 -1.47 7.57
N LYS A 44 -2.06 -0.27 8.18
CA LYS A 44 -3.20 0.22 8.97
C LYS A 44 -4.44 0.43 8.10
N CYS A 45 -4.29 1.00 6.92
CA CYS A 45 -5.40 1.25 6.00
C CYS A 45 -6.05 -0.06 5.52
N LEU A 46 -5.24 -1.07 5.22
CA LEU A 46 -5.70 -2.36 4.70
C LEU A 46 -5.93 -3.40 5.80
N ASN A 47 -5.79 -3.04 7.08
CA ASN A 47 -5.87 -3.98 8.21
C ASN A 47 -5.03 -5.26 8.00
N LYS A 48 -3.80 -5.10 7.52
CA LYS A 48 -2.80 -6.17 7.30
C LYS A 48 -1.52 -5.88 8.06
N THR A 49 -0.70 -6.90 8.27
CA THR A 49 0.65 -6.74 8.83
C THR A 49 1.69 -6.44 7.75
N LEU A 50 2.87 -5.99 8.16
CA LEU A 50 4.03 -5.80 7.28
C LEU A 50 4.38 -7.10 6.54
N ASP A 51 4.40 -8.22 7.27
CA ASP A 51 4.74 -9.52 6.70
C ASP A 51 3.77 -9.95 5.60
N GLN A 52 2.47 -9.65 5.76
CA GLN A 52 1.44 -9.97 4.77
C GLN A 52 1.52 -9.14 3.48
N LEU A 53 2.20 -7.98 3.51
CA LEU A 53 2.19 -7.02 2.41
C LEU A 53 3.54 -6.83 1.71
N PHE A 54 4.65 -6.99 2.45
CA PHE A 54 5.98 -6.59 1.98
C PHE A 54 7.04 -7.69 2.09
N TRP A 55 6.73 -8.84 2.67
CA TRP A 55 7.65 -9.96 2.74
C TRP A 55 7.40 -10.92 1.56
N GLU A 56 8.47 -11.40 0.94
CA GLU A 56 8.39 -12.50 -0.02
C GLU A 56 8.26 -13.82 0.75
N GLU A 57 7.47 -14.79 0.27
CA GLU A 57 7.51 -16.16 0.80
C GLU A 57 8.90 -16.79 0.63
#